data_AF-A0A5C0ASQ6-F1
#
_entry.id   AF-A0A5C0ASQ6-F1
#
_cell.length_a   1.000
_cell.length_b   1.000
_cell.length_c   1.000
_cell.angle_alpha   90.00
_cell.angle_beta   90.00
_cell.angle_gamma   90.00
#
_symmetry.space_group_name_H-M   'P 1'
#
loop_
_entity.id
_entity.type
_entity.pdbx_description
1 polymer ?
#
loop_
_entity_poly.entity_id
_entity_poly.type
_entity_poly.pdbx_seq_one_letter_code
_entity_poly.pdbx_strand_id
1 'polypeptide(L)'
;MAGVTDRVASTQLDTPMATPTPEQAAISGLYVALFNRAPDADGFAFWLSALENGASLSAVAQSMMGAPETVALYPAGQTNAQFVTSYYTSVFGRAPDPEGLAFWSAALAAQGGADNVAARASLTMQIGAIASTPLTSKPDGMSDAAYAQTVADRGRFINKTEFGVVFAAELKSNDLALAKSSAALVTADPASLTVANSAASGTPVPAPNPGVAEPAPEPVLVITAADLPVDITGKFAAYAYRSAAVDATGMNAAQLSAVAAASGKIAANGITGSFSLSNTQTAQEIAALLGTKTAIAATVSGHVR
;
A
#
# COMPACT_ATOMS: atom_id res chain seq x y z
N MET A 1 -23.27 50.63 -19.36
CA MET A 1 -22.40 50.82 -18.18
C MET A 1 -22.45 49.51 -17.40
N ALA A 2 -21.51 48.58 -17.60
CA ALA A 2 -20.23 48.47 -16.87
C ALA A 2 -20.47 48.43 -15.34
N GLY A 3 -20.11 47.42 -14.55
CA GLY A 3 -19.32 46.19 -14.69
C GLY A 3 -18.78 45.81 -13.29
N VAL A 4 -18.33 44.56 -13.10
CA VAL A 4 -17.27 44.13 -12.13
C VAL A 4 -17.69 44.13 -10.64
N THR A 5 -17.58 43.08 -9.81
CA THR A 5 -16.86 41.78 -9.81
C THR A 5 -17.44 40.96 -8.65
N ASP A 6 -17.72 39.68 -8.84
CA ASP A 6 -17.36 38.69 -7.83
C ASP A 6 -17.06 37.35 -8.50
N ARG A 7 -15.79 37.20 -8.89
CA ARG A 7 -15.19 35.97 -9.43
C ARG A 7 -14.02 35.69 -8.52
N VAL A 8 -14.19 34.86 -7.50
CA VAL A 8 -13.15 33.93 -7.02
C VAL A 8 -13.73 32.96 -5.98
N ALA A 9 -13.29 31.71 -6.10
CA ALA A 9 -13.31 30.63 -5.11
C ALA A 9 -14.57 29.74 -5.01
N SER A 10 -14.81 28.90 -6.02
CA SER A 10 -15.45 27.58 -5.83
C SER A 10 -15.28 26.67 -7.05
N THR A 11 -14.05 26.37 -7.45
CA THR A 11 -13.83 25.42 -8.57
C THR A 11 -12.49 24.72 -8.46
N GLN A 12 -12.30 23.90 -7.43
CA GLN A 12 -11.26 22.86 -7.46
C GLN A 12 -11.57 21.83 -6.37
N LEU A 13 -11.43 20.54 -6.70
CA LEU A 13 -11.55 19.34 -5.86
C LEU A 13 -12.81 18.46 -6.03
N ASP A 14 -13.60 18.61 -7.10
CA ASP A 14 -14.66 17.62 -7.39
C ASP A 14 -14.74 17.21 -8.86
N THR A 15 -13.66 17.42 -9.61
CA THR A 15 -13.52 16.75 -10.90
C THR A 15 -13.09 15.32 -10.59
N PRO A 16 -13.88 14.28 -10.95
CA PRO A 16 -13.36 12.92 -10.90
C PRO A 16 -12.09 12.92 -11.75
N MET A 17 -10.95 12.55 -11.16
CA MET A 17 -9.70 12.41 -11.91
C MET A 17 -9.99 11.51 -13.10
N ALA A 18 -9.56 11.93 -14.29
CA ALA A 18 -9.89 11.20 -15.49
C ALA A 18 -9.33 9.77 -15.36
N THR A 19 -10.17 8.76 -15.62
CA THR A 19 -9.72 7.37 -15.63
C THR A 19 -8.50 7.26 -16.55
N PRO A 20 -7.37 6.71 -16.08
CA PRO A 20 -6.19 6.56 -16.91
C PRO A 20 -6.49 5.80 -18.20
N THR A 21 -5.89 6.21 -19.32
CA THR A 21 -5.93 5.38 -20.54
C THR A 21 -5.19 4.06 -20.30
N PRO A 22 -5.46 3.01 -21.09
CA PRO A 22 -4.71 1.75 -21.00
C PRO A 22 -3.19 1.94 -21.12
N GLU A 23 -2.73 2.83 -21.99
CA GLU A 23 -1.31 3.14 -22.18
C GLU A 23 -0.72 3.86 -20.96
N GLN A 24 -1.45 4.83 -20.39
CA GLN A 24 -1.06 5.52 -19.17
C GLN A 24 -0.94 4.55 -17.99
N ALA A 25 -1.94 3.68 -17.82
CA ALA A 25 -1.94 2.65 -16.78
C ALA A 25 -0.80 1.64 -16.99
N ALA A 26 -0.52 1.25 -18.23
CA ALA A 26 0.57 0.33 -18.55
C ALA A 26 1.95 0.92 -18.20
N ILE A 27 2.23 2.17 -18.58
CA ILE A 27 3.49 2.83 -18.24
C ILE A 27 3.60 3.03 -16.72
N SER A 28 2.58 3.60 -16.08
CA SER A 28 2.59 3.80 -14.62
C SER A 28 2.76 2.48 -13.87
N GLY A 29 2.07 1.42 -14.31
CA GLY A 29 2.20 0.08 -13.76
C GLY A 29 3.61 -0.49 -13.88
N LEU A 30 4.34 -0.23 -14.98
CA LEU A 30 5.74 -0.62 -15.10
C LEU A 30 6.63 0.10 -14.09
N TYR A 31 6.40 1.39 -13.82
CA TYR A 31 7.16 2.11 -12.80
C TYR A 31 6.90 1.55 -11.39
N VAL A 32 5.64 1.23 -11.07
CA VAL A 32 5.29 0.58 -9.80
C VAL A 32 5.94 -0.80 -9.71
N ALA A 33 5.89 -1.59 -10.78
CA ALA A 33 6.40 -2.95 -10.84
C ALA A 33 7.94 -3.05 -10.84
N LEU A 34 8.66 -2.02 -11.27
CA LEU A 34 10.13 -2.03 -11.30
C LEU A 34 10.76 -1.26 -10.15
N PHE A 35 10.22 -0.07 -9.87
CA PHE A 35 10.84 0.91 -8.98
C PHE A 35 10.06 1.15 -7.69
N ASN A 36 8.82 0.64 -7.60
CA ASN A 36 7.90 0.89 -6.49
C ASN A 36 7.70 2.39 -6.19
N ARG A 37 7.60 3.20 -7.25
CA ARG A 37 7.32 4.64 -7.20
C ARG A 37 6.42 5.05 -8.37
N ALA A 38 5.86 6.25 -8.28
CA ALA A 38 5.25 6.90 -9.44
C ALA A 38 6.31 7.24 -10.51
N PRO A 39 5.92 7.25 -11.81
CA PRO A 39 6.74 7.85 -12.84
C PRO A 39 6.91 9.36 -12.58
N ASP A 40 8.08 9.89 -12.93
CA ASP A 40 8.25 11.33 -13.12
C ASP A 40 7.58 11.76 -14.44
N ALA A 41 7.20 13.04 -14.54
CA ALA A 41 6.45 13.57 -15.67
C ALA A 41 7.20 13.44 -17.01
N ASP A 42 8.50 13.71 -17.02
CA ASP A 42 9.33 13.65 -18.22
C ASP A 42 9.48 12.20 -18.72
N GLY A 43 9.80 11.28 -17.81
CA GLY A 43 9.89 9.86 -18.10
C GLY A 43 8.55 9.27 -18.55
N PHE A 44 7.44 9.66 -17.92
CA PHE A 44 6.11 9.23 -18.33
C PHE A 44 5.78 9.65 -19.77
N ALA A 45 5.99 10.94 -20.10
CA ALA A 45 5.76 11.47 -21.43
C ALA A 45 6.66 10.82 -22.49
N PHE A 46 7.93 10.56 -22.15
CA PHE A 46 8.87 9.87 -23.03
C PHE A 46 8.37 8.47 -23.42
N TRP A 47 7.94 7.66 -22.46
CA TRP A 47 7.48 6.30 -22.75
C TRP A 47 6.13 6.26 -23.45
N LEU A 48 5.21 7.17 -23.12
CA LEU A 48 3.97 7.31 -23.88
C LEU A 48 4.24 7.65 -25.34
N SER A 49 5.14 8.60 -25.61
CA SER A 49 5.55 8.93 -26.98
C SER A 49 6.23 7.74 -27.68
N ALA A 50 7.01 6.93 -26.96
CA ALA A 50 7.58 5.71 -27.54
C ALA A 50 6.49 4.72 -27.98
N LEU A 51 5.45 4.51 -27.17
CA LEU A 51 4.30 3.66 -27.53
C LEU A 51 3.53 4.23 -28.74
N GLU A 52 3.28 5.54 -28.76
CA GLU A 52 2.62 6.23 -29.88
C GLU A 52 3.40 6.09 -31.19
N ASN A 53 4.74 6.06 -31.11
CA ASN A 53 5.62 5.86 -32.26
C ASN A 53 5.87 4.36 -32.59
N GLY A 54 5.11 3.44 -32.00
CA GLY A 54 5.10 2.03 -32.36
C GLY A 54 6.05 1.13 -31.56
N ALA A 55 6.67 1.64 -30.49
CA ALA A 55 7.38 0.75 -29.56
C ALA A 55 6.38 -0.18 -28.86
N SER A 56 6.76 -1.44 -28.67
CA SER A 56 5.95 -2.35 -27.86
C SER A 56 6.18 -2.11 -26.37
N LEU A 57 5.17 -2.37 -25.54
CA LEU A 57 5.31 -2.33 -24.08
C LEU A 57 6.42 -3.26 -23.58
N SER A 58 6.64 -4.39 -24.26
CA SER A 58 7.75 -5.31 -23.98
C SER A 58 9.11 -4.66 -24.21
N ALA A 59 9.28 -3.89 -25.30
CA ALA A 59 10.51 -3.16 -25.56
C ALA A 59 10.74 -2.07 -24.51
N VAL A 60 9.68 -1.37 -24.08
CA VAL A 60 9.73 -0.38 -22.99
C VAL A 60 10.17 -1.05 -21.68
N ALA A 61 9.52 -2.15 -21.28
CA ALA A 61 9.86 -2.88 -20.07
C ALA A 61 11.31 -3.39 -20.08
N GLN A 62 11.81 -3.88 -21.22
CA GLN A 62 13.20 -4.29 -21.37
C GLN A 62 14.18 -3.12 -21.24
N SER A 63 13.85 -1.97 -21.83
CA SER A 63 14.66 -0.77 -21.71
C SER A 63 14.73 -0.26 -20.27
N MET A 64 13.58 -0.21 -19.58
CA MET A 64 13.55 0.12 -18.15
C MET A 64 14.31 -0.90 -17.30
N MET A 65 14.21 -2.20 -17.62
CA MET A 65 14.93 -3.25 -16.89
C MET A 65 16.46 -3.11 -16.98
N GLY A 66 16.96 -2.61 -18.11
CA GLY A 66 18.38 -2.30 -18.33
C GLY A 66 18.84 -0.95 -17.76
N ALA A 67 17.94 -0.13 -17.22
CA ALA A 67 18.30 1.19 -16.70
C ALA A 67 19.19 1.09 -15.44
N PRO A 68 20.08 2.06 -15.19
CA PRO A 68 20.97 2.06 -14.02
C PRO A 68 20.22 1.91 -12.68
N GLU A 69 19.04 2.52 -12.53
CA GLU A 69 18.20 2.40 -11.34
C GLU A 69 17.76 0.94 -11.13
N THR A 70 17.32 0.25 -12.19
CA THR A 70 16.88 -1.15 -12.10
C THR A 70 18.04 -2.10 -11.83
N VAL A 71 19.21 -1.85 -12.43
CA VAL A 71 20.42 -2.64 -12.17
C VAL A 71 20.87 -2.49 -10.72
N ALA A 72 20.70 -1.31 -10.12
CA ALA A 72 20.99 -1.09 -8.70
C ALA A 72 19.98 -1.81 -7.79
N LEU A 73 18.69 -1.85 -8.16
CA LEU A 73 17.64 -2.55 -7.41
C LEU A 73 17.72 -4.07 -7.55
N TYR A 74 18.12 -4.57 -8.72
CA TYR A 74 18.22 -5.98 -9.06
C TYR A 74 19.59 -6.29 -9.67
N PRO A 75 20.63 -6.45 -8.84
CA PRO A 75 21.99 -6.74 -9.32
C PRO A 75 22.07 -8.00 -10.19
N ALA A 76 23.10 -8.08 -11.03
CA ALA A 76 23.43 -9.28 -11.80
C ALA A 76 23.94 -10.42 -10.91
N GLY A 77 23.92 -11.66 -11.41
CA GLY A 77 24.44 -12.83 -10.68
C GLY A 77 23.51 -13.36 -9.59
N GLN A 78 22.25 -12.90 -9.56
CA GLN A 78 21.21 -13.48 -8.71
C GLN A 78 20.74 -14.81 -9.29
N THR A 79 20.46 -15.78 -8.41
CA THR A 79 19.66 -16.95 -8.80
C THR A 79 18.22 -16.53 -9.11
N ASN A 80 17.47 -17.37 -9.83
CA ASN A 80 16.05 -17.10 -10.11
C ASN A 80 15.25 -16.84 -8.83
N ALA A 81 15.47 -17.64 -7.78
CA ALA A 81 14.79 -17.48 -6.50
C ALA A 81 15.17 -16.17 -5.79
N GLN A 82 16.45 -15.77 -5.87
CA GLN A 82 16.91 -14.50 -5.30
C GLN A 82 16.30 -13.29 -6.01
N PHE A 83 16.24 -13.33 -7.35
CA PHE A 83 15.60 -12.28 -8.13
C PHE A 83 14.11 -12.16 -7.80
N VAL A 84 13.37 -13.27 -7.83
CA VAL A 84 11.93 -13.29 -7.49
C VAL A 84 11.67 -12.77 -6.08
N THR A 85 12.49 -13.18 -5.10
CA THR A 85 12.36 -12.71 -3.71
C THR A 85 12.62 -11.21 -3.59
N SER A 86 13.66 -10.71 -4.27
CA SER A 86 14.00 -9.28 -4.29
C SER A 86 12.87 -8.47 -4.94
N TYR A 87 12.33 -8.94 -6.07
CA TYR A 87 11.21 -8.34 -6.76
C TYR A 87 9.97 -8.22 -5.87
N TYR A 88 9.56 -9.32 -5.23
CA TYR A 88 8.40 -9.33 -4.32
C TYR A 88 8.59 -8.37 -3.13
N THR A 89 9.79 -8.34 -2.56
CA THR A 89 10.12 -7.44 -1.46
C THR A 89 10.05 -5.99 -1.91
N SER A 90 10.63 -5.67 -3.06
CA SER A 90 10.66 -4.31 -3.61
C SER A 90 9.27 -3.79 -3.95
N VAL A 91 8.43 -4.60 -4.62
CA VAL A 91 7.13 -4.16 -5.18
C VAL A 91 5.99 -4.32 -4.17
N PHE A 92 5.90 -5.47 -3.51
CA PHE A 92 4.79 -5.80 -2.61
C PHE A 92 5.12 -5.59 -1.13
N GLY A 93 6.40 -5.43 -0.78
CA GLY A 93 6.83 -5.27 0.61
C GLY A 93 6.74 -6.57 1.42
N ARG A 94 6.74 -7.72 0.75
CA ARG A 94 6.65 -9.04 1.37
C ARG A 94 7.46 -10.09 0.61
N ALA A 95 7.75 -11.21 1.25
CA ALA A 95 8.30 -12.37 0.57
C ALA A 95 7.23 -13.05 -0.31
N PRO A 96 7.63 -13.73 -1.41
CA PRO A 96 6.75 -14.64 -2.12
C PRO A 96 6.40 -15.84 -1.23
N ASP A 97 5.19 -16.37 -1.41
CA ASP A 97 4.84 -17.68 -0.86
C ASP A 97 5.65 -18.80 -1.55
N PRO A 98 5.79 -19.98 -0.93
CA PRO A 98 6.61 -21.08 -1.48
C PRO A 98 6.18 -21.50 -2.89
N GLU A 99 4.87 -21.60 -3.15
CA GLU A 99 4.31 -21.99 -4.44
C GLU A 99 4.57 -20.92 -5.50
N GLY A 100 4.35 -19.65 -5.18
CA GLY A 100 4.64 -18.51 -6.04
C GLY A 100 6.13 -18.38 -6.36
N LEU A 101 7.00 -18.56 -5.36
CA LEU A 101 8.45 -18.55 -5.58
C LEU A 101 8.88 -19.64 -6.55
N ALA A 102 8.36 -20.86 -6.38
CA ALA A 102 8.65 -21.98 -7.27
C ALA A 102 8.14 -21.71 -8.69
N PHE A 103 6.90 -21.25 -8.84
CA PHE A 103 6.29 -20.93 -10.12
C PHE A 103 7.09 -19.85 -10.88
N TRP A 104 7.34 -18.70 -10.25
CA TRP A 104 8.03 -17.59 -10.89
C TRP A 104 9.50 -17.91 -11.19
N SER A 105 10.16 -18.68 -10.32
CA SER A 105 11.54 -19.12 -10.58
C SER A 105 11.63 -20.04 -11.78
N ALA A 106 10.65 -20.94 -11.97
CA ALA A 106 10.55 -21.81 -13.13
C ALA A 106 10.20 -21.02 -14.40
N ALA A 107 9.26 -20.08 -14.32
CA ALA A 107 8.90 -19.20 -15.44
C ALA A 107 10.08 -18.34 -15.91
N LEU A 108 10.92 -17.89 -14.99
CA LEU A 108 12.15 -17.16 -15.31
C LEU A 108 13.20 -18.09 -15.92
N ALA A 109 13.39 -19.29 -15.36
CA ALA A 109 14.31 -20.31 -15.90
C ALA A 109 13.98 -20.65 -17.36
N ALA A 110 12.71 -20.85 -17.68
CA ALA A 110 12.23 -21.18 -19.02
C ALA A 110 12.52 -20.09 -20.06
N GLN A 111 12.76 -18.85 -19.62
CA GLN A 111 13.03 -17.69 -20.48
C GLN A 111 14.52 -17.28 -20.49
N GLY A 112 15.41 -18.11 -19.96
CA GLY A 112 16.86 -17.86 -19.93
C GLY A 112 17.41 -17.40 -18.58
N GLY A 113 16.58 -17.39 -17.53
CA GLY A 113 16.99 -17.19 -16.15
C GLY A 113 17.21 -15.74 -15.75
N ALA A 114 17.59 -15.55 -14.48
CA ALA A 114 17.72 -14.25 -13.85
C ALA A 114 18.85 -13.37 -14.39
N ASP A 115 19.77 -13.85 -15.20
CA ASP A 115 20.76 -12.97 -15.87
C ASP A 115 20.24 -12.41 -17.21
N ASN A 116 19.09 -12.91 -17.70
CA ASN A 116 18.49 -12.45 -18.95
C ASN A 116 17.53 -11.27 -18.69
N VAL A 117 17.90 -10.08 -19.20
CA VAL A 117 17.10 -8.84 -19.09
C VAL A 117 15.69 -9.00 -19.66
N ALA A 118 15.55 -9.67 -20.81
CA ALA A 118 14.25 -9.90 -21.43
C ALA A 118 13.38 -10.85 -20.59
N ALA A 119 13.98 -11.87 -19.95
CA ALA A 119 13.29 -12.76 -19.04
C ALA A 119 12.76 -12.01 -17.80
N ARG A 120 13.59 -11.14 -17.21
CA ARG A 120 13.18 -10.28 -16.09
C ARG A 120 12.03 -9.36 -16.50
N ALA A 121 12.15 -8.67 -17.64
CA ALA A 121 11.13 -7.74 -18.12
C ALA A 121 9.80 -8.46 -18.40
N SER A 122 9.86 -9.65 -19.00
CA SER A 122 8.70 -10.51 -19.22
C SER A 122 8.02 -10.91 -17.90
N LEU A 123 8.80 -11.31 -16.89
CA LEU A 123 8.27 -11.63 -15.56
C LEU A 123 7.60 -10.40 -14.92
N THR A 124 8.22 -9.22 -14.96
CA THR A 124 7.63 -7.97 -14.46
C THR A 124 6.28 -7.69 -15.11
N MET A 125 6.19 -7.78 -16.44
CA MET A 125 4.93 -7.54 -17.15
C MET A 125 3.85 -8.56 -16.76
N GLN A 126 4.20 -9.84 -16.64
CA GLN A 126 3.26 -10.89 -16.25
C GLN A 126 2.73 -10.67 -14.82
N ILE A 127 3.61 -10.40 -13.87
CA ILE A 127 3.20 -10.11 -12.49
C ILE A 127 2.38 -8.82 -12.43
N GLY A 128 2.79 -7.77 -13.14
CA GLY A 128 2.04 -6.52 -13.23
C GLY A 128 0.63 -6.71 -13.78
N ALA A 129 0.48 -7.47 -14.87
CA ALA A 129 -0.83 -7.78 -15.45
C ALA A 129 -1.75 -8.54 -14.46
N ILE A 130 -1.19 -9.49 -13.71
CA ILE A 130 -1.92 -10.21 -12.65
C ILE A 130 -2.31 -9.26 -11.52
N ALA A 131 -1.38 -8.39 -11.09
CA ALA A 131 -1.59 -7.45 -10.00
C ALA A 131 -2.63 -6.36 -10.34
N SER A 132 -2.69 -5.94 -11.61
CA SER A 132 -3.68 -4.99 -12.12
C SER A 132 -5.09 -5.58 -12.27
N THR A 133 -5.26 -6.89 -12.07
CA THR A 133 -6.57 -7.55 -12.21
C THR A 133 -7.17 -7.83 -10.83
N PRO A 134 -8.28 -7.18 -10.43
CA PRO A 134 -8.96 -7.47 -9.17
C PRO A 134 -9.33 -8.95 -9.04
N LEU A 135 -9.20 -9.49 -7.83
CA LEU A 135 -9.67 -10.84 -7.51
C LEU A 135 -11.03 -10.73 -6.82
N THR A 136 -12.11 -11.13 -7.51
CA THR A 136 -13.49 -10.96 -7.03
C THR A 136 -14.04 -12.18 -6.29
N SER A 137 -13.39 -13.34 -6.41
CA SER A 137 -13.75 -14.56 -5.71
C SER A 137 -12.51 -15.32 -5.25
N LYS A 138 -12.64 -16.04 -4.12
CA LYS A 138 -11.57 -16.85 -3.55
C LYS A 138 -11.36 -18.14 -4.37
N PRO A 139 -10.16 -18.41 -4.88
CA PRO A 139 -9.85 -19.68 -5.55
C PRO A 139 -9.94 -20.88 -4.61
N ASP A 140 -10.33 -22.04 -5.15
CA ASP A 140 -10.35 -23.30 -4.42
C ASP A 140 -8.95 -23.65 -3.88
N GLY A 141 -8.89 -24.15 -2.65
CA GLY A 141 -7.63 -24.52 -1.99
C GLY A 141 -6.82 -23.36 -1.40
N MET A 142 -7.21 -22.09 -1.64
CA MET A 142 -6.56 -20.93 -1.02
C MET A 142 -7.15 -20.64 0.37
N SER A 143 -6.27 -20.35 1.35
CA SER A 143 -6.69 -19.92 2.68
C SER A 143 -7.28 -18.50 2.65
N ASP A 144 -8.17 -18.17 3.59
CA ASP A 144 -8.76 -16.83 3.67
C ASP A 144 -7.71 -15.74 3.87
N ALA A 145 -6.66 -16.03 4.64
CA ALA A 145 -5.55 -15.11 4.85
C ALA A 145 -4.75 -14.86 3.56
N ALA A 146 -4.44 -15.92 2.80
CA ALA A 146 -3.74 -15.78 1.52
C ALA A 146 -4.59 -15.04 0.48
N TYR A 147 -5.91 -15.29 0.48
CA TYR A 147 -6.85 -14.57 -0.37
C TYR A 147 -6.91 -13.08 -0.02
N ALA A 148 -7.09 -12.74 1.26
CA ALA A 148 -7.12 -11.36 1.72
C ALA A 148 -5.82 -10.62 1.40
N GLN A 149 -4.67 -11.26 1.59
CA GLN A 149 -3.36 -10.68 1.21
C GLN A 149 -3.28 -10.44 -0.30
N THR A 150 -3.72 -11.39 -1.12
CA THR A 150 -3.70 -11.26 -2.59
C THR A 150 -4.61 -10.14 -3.08
N VAL A 151 -5.80 -10.00 -2.49
CA VAL A 151 -6.72 -8.89 -2.76
C VAL A 151 -6.07 -7.55 -2.37
N ALA A 152 -5.42 -7.49 -1.20
CA ALA A 152 -4.75 -6.28 -0.75
C ALA A 152 -3.55 -5.89 -1.64
N ASP A 153 -2.75 -6.86 -2.09
CA ASP A 153 -1.61 -6.61 -2.99
C ASP A 153 -2.09 -6.06 -4.33
N ARG A 154 -3.14 -6.65 -4.92
CA ARG A 154 -3.75 -6.20 -6.17
C ARG A 154 -4.35 -4.80 -6.04
N GLY A 155 -5.14 -4.57 -4.99
CA GLY A 155 -5.73 -3.25 -4.72
C GLY A 155 -4.66 -2.18 -4.56
N ARG A 156 -3.59 -2.47 -3.80
CA ARG A 156 -2.47 -1.53 -3.64
C ARG A 156 -1.75 -1.25 -4.95
N PHE A 157 -1.52 -2.27 -5.78
CA PHE A 157 -0.87 -2.11 -7.08
C PHE A 157 -1.70 -1.24 -8.03
N ILE A 158 -3.01 -1.49 -8.10
CA ILE A 158 -3.97 -0.71 -8.89
C ILE A 158 -3.96 0.76 -8.44
N ASN A 159 -4.12 1.00 -7.13
CA ASN A 159 -4.14 2.36 -6.60
C ASN A 159 -2.78 3.07 -6.82
N LYS A 160 -1.64 2.37 -6.66
CA LYS A 160 -0.33 2.97 -6.96
C LYS A 160 -0.17 3.34 -8.43
N THR A 161 -0.75 2.53 -9.31
CA THR A 161 -0.77 2.79 -10.76
C THR A 161 -1.59 4.05 -11.05
N GLU A 162 -2.77 4.19 -10.45
CA GLU A 162 -3.61 5.38 -10.59
C GLU A 162 -2.93 6.63 -10.04
N PHE A 163 -2.39 6.57 -8.81
CA PHE A 163 -1.59 7.63 -8.22
C PHE A 163 -0.44 8.06 -9.14
N GLY A 164 0.27 7.09 -9.74
CA GLY A 164 1.38 7.38 -10.64
C GLY A 164 0.98 8.17 -11.89
N VAL A 165 -0.21 7.93 -12.43
CA VAL A 165 -0.74 8.69 -13.57
C VAL A 165 -1.04 10.12 -13.15
N VAL A 166 -1.66 10.32 -12.00
CA VAL A 166 -1.95 11.66 -11.46
C VAL A 166 -0.66 12.44 -11.21
N PHE A 167 0.30 11.80 -10.54
CA PHE A 167 1.58 12.40 -10.21
C PHE A 167 2.34 12.92 -11.45
N ALA A 168 2.36 12.12 -12.52
CA ALA A 168 3.08 12.46 -13.74
C ALA A 168 2.26 13.34 -14.70
N ALA A 169 1.00 13.00 -14.97
CA ALA A 169 0.21 13.66 -16.01
C ALA A 169 -0.47 14.95 -15.51
N GLU A 170 -0.98 14.93 -14.28
CA GLU A 170 -1.74 16.06 -13.72
C GLU A 170 -0.83 17.01 -12.94
N LEU A 171 -0.08 16.48 -11.97
CA LEU A 171 0.83 17.29 -11.15
C LEU A 171 2.11 17.68 -11.91
N LYS A 172 2.46 16.94 -12.97
CA LYS A 172 3.66 17.16 -13.79
C LYS A 172 4.94 17.24 -12.95
N SER A 173 5.00 16.43 -11.89
CA SER A 173 6.13 16.43 -10.97
C SER A 173 7.25 15.54 -11.46
N ASN A 174 8.48 16.04 -11.32
CA ASN A 174 9.72 15.31 -11.58
C ASN A 174 10.51 15.03 -10.27
N ASP A 175 9.91 15.25 -9.11
CA ASP A 175 10.55 14.99 -7.82
C ASP A 175 10.44 13.50 -7.45
N LEU A 176 11.53 12.75 -7.65
CA LEU A 176 11.59 11.32 -7.34
C LEU A 176 11.43 11.02 -5.85
N ALA A 177 11.90 11.90 -4.96
CA ALA A 177 11.76 11.70 -3.53
C ALA A 177 10.29 11.81 -3.13
N LEU A 178 9.60 12.81 -3.65
CA LEU A 178 8.17 13.01 -3.47
C LEU A 178 7.35 11.87 -4.10
N ALA A 179 7.72 11.43 -5.31
CA ALA A 179 7.10 10.29 -5.98
C ALA A 179 7.12 9.03 -5.10
N LYS A 180 8.26 8.76 -4.45
CA LYS A 180 8.44 7.62 -3.57
C LYS A 180 7.71 7.78 -2.24
N SER A 181 7.85 8.94 -1.59
CA SER A 181 7.22 9.16 -0.27
C SER A 181 5.70 9.19 -0.36
N SER A 182 5.12 9.80 -1.40
CA SER A 182 3.67 9.85 -1.58
C SER A 182 3.11 8.50 -2.03
N ALA A 183 3.80 7.77 -2.92
CA ALA A 183 3.38 6.41 -3.29
C ALA A 183 3.40 5.43 -2.11
N ALA A 184 4.25 5.66 -1.09
CA ALA A 184 4.28 4.85 0.12
C ALA A 184 3.02 5.00 0.99
N LEU A 185 2.26 6.08 0.83
CA LEU A 185 0.98 6.31 1.51
C LEU A 185 -0.18 5.53 0.88
N VAL A 186 -0.01 5.02 -0.34
CA VAL A 186 -1.05 4.30 -1.06
C VAL A 186 -1.22 2.89 -0.51
N THR A 187 -2.46 2.56 -0.15
CA THR A 187 -2.87 1.26 0.39
C THR A 187 -3.85 0.57 -0.57
N ALA A 188 -4.41 -0.57 -0.15
CA ALA A 188 -5.46 -1.25 -0.92
C ALA A 188 -6.81 -0.50 -0.88
N ASP A 189 -7.01 0.40 0.09
CA ASP A 189 -8.19 1.25 0.16
C ASP A 189 -8.07 2.39 -0.87
N PRO A 190 -9.01 2.52 -1.83
CA PRO A 190 -9.02 3.60 -2.80
C PRO A 190 -9.00 5.00 -2.16
N ALA A 191 -9.54 5.17 -0.95
CA ALA A 191 -9.51 6.46 -0.24
C ALA A 191 -8.08 6.96 0.05
N SER A 192 -7.09 6.07 0.07
CA SER A 192 -5.68 6.45 0.24
C SER A 192 -5.11 7.28 -0.91
N LEU A 193 -5.75 7.26 -2.09
CA LEU A 193 -5.36 8.11 -3.23
C LEU A 193 -5.47 9.59 -2.91
N THR A 194 -6.52 10.01 -2.21
CA THR A 194 -6.71 11.41 -1.78
C THR A 194 -5.57 11.88 -0.89
N VAL A 195 -5.12 11.02 0.03
CA VAL A 195 -4.01 11.31 0.94
C VAL A 195 -2.70 11.41 0.17
N ALA A 196 -2.41 10.45 -0.71
CA ALA A 196 -1.19 10.44 -1.52
C ALA A 196 -1.12 11.64 -2.47
N ASN A 197 -2.24 11.99 -3.12
CA ASN A 197 -2.33 13.14 -4.03
C ASN A 197 -2.14 14.46 -3.30
N SER A 198 -2.75 14.62 -2.12
CA SER A 198 -2.58 15.82 -1.29
C SER A 198 -1.13 15.99 -0.82
N ALA A 199 -0.47 14.89 -0.44
CA ALA A 199 0.95 14.92 -0.10
C ALA A 199 1.82 15.30 -1.30
N ALA A 200 1.50 14.78 -2.49
CA ALA A 200 2.25 15.04 -3.72
C ALA A 200 2.06 16.45 -4.31
N SER A 201 0.93 17.10 -4.10
CA SER A 201 0.68 18.47 -4.58
C SER A 201 1.29 19.56 -3.70
N GLY A 202 1.82 19.20 -2.52
CA GLY A 202 2.32 20.18 -1.54
C GLY A 202 1.24 21.09 -0.96
N THR A 203 -0.03 20.85 -1.31
CA THR A 203 -1.16 21.54 -0.69
C THR A 203 -1.36 20.97 0.70
N PRO A 204 -1.42 21.80 1.76
CA PRO A 204 -1.96 21.34 3.03
C PRO A 204 -3.32 20.67 2.75
N VAL A 205 -3.60 19.55 3.41
CA VAL A 205 -4.98 19.04 3.47
C VAL A 205 -5.86 20.24 3.79
N PRO A 206 -6.84 20.62 2.94
CA PRO A 206 -7.68 21.78 3.23
C PRO A 206 -8.19 21.63 4.66
N ALA A 207 -7.96 22.65 5.49
CA ALA A 207 -8.66 22.70 6.77
C ALA A 207 -10.15 22.53 6.45
N PRO A 208 -10.89 21.68 7.19
CA PRO A 208 -12.28 21.40 6.88
C PRO A 208 -13.04 22.73 6.75
N ASN A 209 -13.79 22.83 5.65
CA ASN A 209 -14.44 24.06 5.22
C ASN A 209 -15.34 24.62 6.35
N PRO A 210 -15.13 25.85 6.87
CA PRO A 210 -15.88 26.36 8.03
C PRO A 210 -17.39 26.55 7.82
N GLY A 211 -17.88 26.38 6.59
CA GLY A 211 -19.27 26.66 6.20
C GLY A 211 -20.09 25.45 5.76
N VAL A 212 -19.49 24.25 5.68
CA VAL A 212 -20.23 23.00 5.47
C VAL A 212 -19.98 22.19 6.73
N ALA A 213 -21.03 21.93 7.52
CA ALA A 213 -20.91 21.01 8.64
C ALA A 213 -20.23 19.74 8.10
N GLU A 214 -19.07 19.42 8.68
CA GLU A 214 -18.32 18.20 8.42
C GLU A 214 -19.34 17.04 8.32
N PRO A 215 -19.37 16.24 7.24
CA PRO A 215 -20.03 14.94 7.36
C PRO A 215 -19.30 14.28 8.53
N ALA A 216 -20.04 14.06 9.63
CA ALA A 216 -19.47 13.67 10.92
C ALA A 216 -18.33 12.68 10.68
N PRO A 217 -17.15 12.88 11.29
CA PRO A 217 -15.98 12.06 11.00
C PRO A 217 -16.43 10.61 10.96
N GLU A 218 -16.21 9.92 9.82
CA GLU A 218 -16.64 8.52 9.73
C GLU A 218 -16.09 7.82 10.96
N PRO A 219 -16.94 7.20 11.80
CA PRO A 219 -16.55 6.92 13.17
C PRO A 219 -15.26 6.12 13.16
N VAL A 220 -14.17 6.71 13.65
CA VAL A 220 -12.98 5.94 13.95
C VAL A 220 -13.40 5.08 15.13
N LEU A 221 -13.34 3.76 14.96
CA LEU A 221 -13.60 2.88 16.08
C LEU A 221 -12.48 3.07 17.10
N VAL A 222 -12.76 3.85 18.14
CA VAL A 222 -11.88 4.06 19.28
C VAL A 222 -12.29 3.09 20.37
N ILE A 223 -11.36 2.23 20.76
CA ILE A 223 -11.51 1.34 21.91
C ILE A 223 -10.70 1.91 23.06
N THR A 224 -11.34 2.07 24.23
CA THR A 224 -10.72 2.65 25.44
C THR A 224 -11.00 1.79 26.68
N ALA A 225 -10.39 2.14 27.81
CA ALA A 225 -10.67 1.50 29.10
C ALA A 225 -12.12 1.68 29.59
N ALA A 226 -12.93 2.54 28.96
CA ALA A 226 -14.35 2.69 29.26
C ALA A 226 -15.23 1.58 28.63
N ASP A 227 -14.71 0.83 27.65
CA ASP A 227 -15.48 -0.19 26.94
C ASP A 227 -15.50 -1.54 27.67
N LEU A 228 -16.67 -2.16 27.79
CA LEU A 228 -16.77 -3.49 28.40
C LEU A 228 -16.22 -4.56 27.45
N PRO A 229 -15.64 -5.67 27.97
CA PRO A 229 -15.03 -6.71 27.14
C PRO A 229 -15.93 -7.29 26.03
N VAL A 230 -17.23 -7.43 26.31
CA VAL A 230 -18.22 -7.94 25.34
C VAL A 230 -18.51 -6.92 24.22
N ASP A 231 -18.51 -5.63 24.55
CA ASP A 231 -18.75 -4.54 23.61
C ASP A 231 -17.54 -4.31 22.70
N ILE A 232 -16.32 -4.50 23.22
CA ILE A 232 -15.08 -4.49 22.41
C ILE A 232 -15.18 -5.54 21.31
N THR A 233 -15.54 -6.78 21.67
CA THR A 233 -15.66 -7.90 20.72
C THR A 233 -16.74 -7.63 19.66
N GLY A 234 -17.89 -7.09 20.08
CA GLY A 234 -18.99 -6.72 19.18
C GLY A 234 -18.63 -5.57 18.23
N LYS A 235 -17.92 -4.55 18.74
CA LYS A 235 -17.42 -3.41 17.96
C LYS A 235 -16.47 -3.85 16.84
N PHE A 236 -15.56 -4.80 17.11
CA PHE A 236 -14.69 -5.40 16.08
C PHE A 236 -15.42 -6.37 15.12
N ALA A 237 -16.60 -6.89 15.48
CA ALA A 237 -17.39 -7.74 14.60
C ALA A 237 -18.22 -6.91 13.60
N ALA A 238 -18.68 -5.72 13.99
CA ALA A 238 -19.45 -4.80 13.15
C ALA A 238 -18.58 -3.91 12.24
N TYR A 239 -17.30 -3.72 12.56
CA TYR A 239 -16.34 -2.97 11.75
C TYR A 239 -15.44 -3.93 10.94
N ALA A 240 -15.77 -4.15 9.67
CA ALA A 240 -14.99 -5.01 8.79
C ALA A 240 -14.02 -4.17 7.92
N TYR A 241 -12.72 -4.50 7.98
CA TYR A 241 -11.66 -4.07 7.05
C TYR A 241 -11.25 -2.58 7.04
N ARG A 242 -11.35 -1.88 8.18
CA ARG A 242 -10.86 -0.48 8.33
C ARG A 242 -9.77 -0.37 9.40
N SER A 243 -9.02 0.73 9.39
CA SER A 243 -8.09 1.09 10.47
C SER A 243 -8.85 1.38 11.77
N ALA A 244 -8.51 0.66 12.85
CA ALA A 244 -9.01 0.92 14.20
C ALA A 244 -7.86 1.44 15.08
N ALA A 245 -8.16 2.40 15.96
CA ALA A 245 -7.22 2.92 16.94
C ALA A 245 -7.59 2.38 18.33
N VAL A 246 -6.64 1.71 18.98
CA VAL A 246 -6.82 1.18 20.34
C VAL A 246 -5.91 1.96 21.29
N ASP A 247 -6.50 2.72 22.20
CA ASP A 247 -5.77 3.30 23.32
C ASP A 247 -5.85 2.33 24.51
N ALA A 248 -4.79 1.56 24.71
CA ALA A 248 -4.71 0.56 25.77
C ALA A 248 -4.45 1.16 27.17
N THR A 249 -4.32 2.49 27.29
CA THR A 249 -4.00 3.14 28.57
C THR A 249 -5.12 2.89 29.59
N GLY A 250 -4.77 2.18 30.69
CA GLY A 250 -5.69 1.92 31.80
C GLY A 250 -6.65 0.73 31.63
N MET A 251 -6.54 -0.06 30.56
CA MET A 251 -7.35 -1.27 30.38
C MET A 251 -6.99 -2.38 31.39
N ASN A 252 -8.00 -3.13 31.83
CA ASN A 252 -7.82 -4.32 32.67
C ASN A 252 -7.56 -5.60 31.85
N ALA A 253 -7.20 -6.69 32.52
CA ALA A 253 -6.82 -7.95 31.87
C ALA A 253 -7.90 -8.53 30.93
N ALA A 254 -9.19 -8.42 31.29
CA ALA A 254 -10.29 -8.92 30.47
C ALA A 254 -10.50 -8.06 29.21
N GLN A 255 -10.36 -6.73 29.32
CA GLN A 255 -10.43 -5.81 28.18
C GLN A 255 -9.27 -6.03 27.20
N LEU A 256 -8.07 -6.21 27.73
CA LEU A 256 -6.88 -6.52 26.93
C LEU A 256 -6.97 -7.88 26.25
N SER A 257 -7.51 -8.90 26.93
CA SER A 257 -7.76 -10.22 26.33
C SER A 257 -8.80 -10.16 25.21
N ALA A 258 -9.81 -9.29 25.30
CA ALA A 258 -10.80 -9.10 24.24
C ALA A 258 -10.19 -8.39 23.01
N VAL A 259 -9.33 -7.39 23.22
CA VAL A 259 -8.55 -6.75 22.16
C VAL A 259 -7.60 -7.76 21.49
N ALA A 260 -6.91 -8.59 22.27
CA ALA A 260 -5.99 -9.60 21.76
C ALA A 260 -6.70 -10.73 20.98
N ALA A 261 -7.89 -11.16 21.42
CA ALA A 261 -8.71 -12.13 20.69
C ALA A 261 -9.21 -11.57 19.33
N ALA A 262 -9.33 -10.25 19.20
CA ALA A 262 -9.68 -9.56 17.95
C ALA A 262 -8.47 -9.27 17.04
N SER A 263 -7.24 -9.64 17.44
CA SER A 263 -5.97 -9.29 16.77
C SER A 263 -5.83 -9.73 15.31
N GLY A 264 -6.57 -10.74 14.86
CA GLY A 264 -6.61 -11.16 13.45
C GLY A 264 -7.17 -10.09 12.49
N LYS A 265 -7.74 -9.00 13.02
CA LYS A 265 -8.36 -7.88 12.27
C LYS A 265 -7.63 -6.53 12.44
N ILE A 266 -6.51 -6.48 13.16
CA ILE A 266 -5.74 -5.25 13.38
C ILE A 266 -4.73 -5.07 12.23
N ALA A 267 -4.77 -3.94 11.51
CA ALA A 267 -3.88 -3.65 10.39
C ALA A 267 -2.39 -3.56 10.79
N ALA A 268 -1.49 -3.64 9.80
CA ALA A 268 -0.04 -3.82 9.93
C ALA A 268 0.72 -2.81 10.83
N ASN A 269 0.11 -1.71 11.27
CA ASN A 269 0.71 -0.73 12.18
C ASN A 269 0.49 -1.05 13.68
N GLY A 270 -0.29 -2.08 14.02
CA GLY A 270 -0.39 -2.63 15.37
C GLY A 270 -0.94 -1.67 16.44
N ILE A 271 -1.01 -2.15 17.67
CA ILE A 271 -1.38 -1.36 18.86
C ILE A 271 -0.30 -0.29 19.08
N THR A 272 -0.68 0.97 19.17
CA THR A 272 0.22 2.09 19.51
C THR A 272 -0.14 2.61 20.90
N GLY A 273 0.85 2.74 21.80
CA GLY A 273 0.62 3.23 23.17
C GLY A 273 1.59 2.66 24.21
N SER A 274 1.54 3.19 25.43
CA SER A 274 2.31 2.68 26.58
C SER A 274 1.51 1.63 27.33
N PHE A 275 2.05 0.42 27.44
CA PHE A 275 1.45 -0.65 28.25
C PHE A 275 1.97 -0.56 29.69
N SER A 276 1.10 -0.33 30.69
CA SER A 276 1.48 -0.41 32.10
C SER A 276 1.12 -1.78 32.67
N LEU A 277 2.13 -2.59 32.95
CA LEU A 277 2.02 -3.79 33.79
C LEU A 277 1.91 -3.37 35.26
N SER A 278 0.99 -3.95 36.01
CA SER A 278 1.00 -3.87 37.47
C SER A 278 1.71 -5.11 38.07
N ASN A 279 1.86 -5.14 39.39
CA ASN A 279 2.47 -6.27 40.10
C ASN A 279 1.49 -7.44 40.34
N THR A 280 0.35 -7.45 39.65
CA THR A 280 -0.74 -8.42 39.87
C THR A 280 -1.00 -9.33 38.67
N GLN A 281 -0.37 -9.08 37.51
CA GLN A 281 -0.53 -9.95 36.34
C GLN A 281 0.31 -11.23 36.47
N THR A 282 -0.28 -12.36 36.09
CA THR A 282 0.37 -13.66 36.04
C THR A 282 1.24 -13.79 34.77
N ALA A 283 2.25 -14.66 34.82
CA ALA A 283 3.11 -14.93 33.67
C ALA A 283 2.35 -15.43 32.43
N GLN A 284 1.24 -16.13 32.64
CA GLN A 284 0.38 -16.65 31.57
C GLN A 284 -0.43 -15.54 30.90
N GLU A 285 -0.89 -14.55 31.66
CA GLU A 285 -1.55 -13.35 31.13
C GLU A 285 -0.58 -12.48 30.34
N ILE A 286 0.66 -12.32 30.83
CA ILE A 286 1.72 -11.59 30.13
C ILE A 286 2.08 -12.27 28.80
N ALA A 287 2.18 -13.60 28.78
CA ALA A 287 2.46 -14.37 27.57
C ALA A 287 1.32 -14.31 26.54
N ALA A 288 0.06 -14.32 27.00
CA ALA A 288 -1.10 -14.15 26.14
C ALA A 288 -1.18 -12.72 25.54
N LEU A 289 -0.75 -11.72 26.30
CA LEU A 289 -0.71 -10.31 25.90
C LEU A 289 0.35 -10.02 24.82
N LEU A 290 1.53 -10.64 24.91
CA LEU A 290 2.64 -10.40 24.00
C LEU A 290 2.61 -11.30 22.75
N GLY A 291 1.86 -12.40 22.78
CA GLY A 291 1.79 -13.36 21.68
C GLY A 291 3.16 -13.92 21.27
N THR A 292 3.29 -14.41 20.03
CA THR A 292 4.54 -14.96 19.45
C THR A 292 5.29 -13.99 18.53
N LYS A 293 4.89 -12.71 18.45
CA LYS A 293 5.46 -11.75 17.50
C LYS A 293 6.44 -10.79 18.17
N THR A 294 7.66 -10.77 17.65
CA THR A 294 8.71 -9.82 18.01
C THR A 294 8.33 -8.40 17.57
N ALA A 295 8.47 -7.44 18.49
CA ALA A 295 8.08 -6.05 18.34
C ALA A 295 8.94 -5.30 17.32
N ILE A 296 8.29 -4.60 16.39
CA ILE A 296 8.87 -3.47 15.65
C ILE A 296 7.90 -2.28 15.80
N ALA A 297 7.78 -1.76 17.04
CA ALA A 297 7.32 -0.40 17.41
C ALA A 297 6.80 -0.28 18.86
N ALA A 298 6.50 -1.37 19.58
CA ALA A 298 6.01 -1.28 20.96
C ALA A 298 7.18 -1.04 21.94
N THR A 299 7.19 0.11 22.63
CA THR A 299 8.10 0.37 23.75
C THR A 299 7.43 -0.11 25.04
N VAL A 300 7.92 -1.19 25.64
CA VAL A 300 7.45 -1.67 26.95
C VAL A 300 8.30 -1.01 28.04
N SER A 301 7.77 0.04 28.68
CA SER A 301 8.43 0.67 29.84
C SER A 301 7.88 0.06 31.13
N GLY A 302 8.67 -0.78 31.79
CA GLY A 302 8.36 -1.29 33.12
C GLY A 302 8.66 -0.24 34.18
N HIS A 303 7.73 0.01 35.11
CA HIS A 303 8.00 0.71 36.36
C HIS A 303 7.71 -0.26 37.52
N VAL A 304 8.76 -0.59 38.28
CA VAL A 304 8.63 -1.28 39.56
C VAL A 304 8.28 -0.21 40.59
N ARG A 305 7.13 -0.34 41.25
CA ARG A 305 6.91 0.26 42.57
C ARG A 305 6.95 -0.85 43.61
#